data_AF-A0A6G6SGW1-F1
#
_entry.id   AF-A0A6G6SGW1-F1
#
_cell.length_a   1.000
_cell.length_b   1.000
_cell.length_c   1.000
_cell.angle_alpha   90.00
_cell.angle_beta   90.00
_cell.angle_gamma   90.00
#
_symmetry.space_group_name_H-M   'P 1'
#
loop_
_entity.id
_entity.type
_entity.pdbx_description
1 polymer ?
#
loop_
_entity_poly.entity_id
_entity_poly.type
_entity_poly.pdbx_seq_one_letter_code
_entity_poly.pdbx_strand_id
1 'polypeptide(L)'
;MTLFEFMNSSRTDGFLCKRVHCNDGYYVSIQASYGHYCSPREDLPSYDLYDSYELGFPSEPDQLINAYAECDDCFTETVYLYVPKEVVIALIEKHGGVRIS
;
A
#
# COMPACT_ATOMS: atom_id res chain seq x y z
N MET A 1 3.69 15.19 -4.82
CA MET A 1 3.62 13.87 -5.45
C MET A 1 2.46 13.14 -4.82
N THR A 2 1.50 12.69 -5.63
CA THR A 2 0.40 11.85 -5.15
C THR A 2 0.87 10.43 -4.89
N LEU A 3 0.07 9.64 -4.18
CA LEU A 3 0.34 8.22 -3.97
C LEU A 3 0.55 7.48 -5.30
N PHE A 4 -0.38 7.62 -6.25
CA PHE A 4 -0.31 6.88 -7.51
C PHE A 4 0.80 7.39 -8.43
N GLU A 5 1.14 8.68 -8.42
CA GLU A 5 2.34 9.19 -9.09
C GLU A 5 3.61 8.50 -8.57
N PHE A 6 3.75 8.38 -7.24
CA PHE A 6 4.86 7.66 -6.63
C PHE A 6 4.86 6.18 -7.02
N MET A 7 3.73 5.49 -6.90
CA MET A 7 3.65 4.05 -7.16
C MET A 7 3.94 3.72 -8.63
N ASN A 8 3.37 4.49 -9.55
CA ASN A 8 3.57 4.29 -10.98
C ASN A 8 5.01 4.59 -11.41
N SER A 9 5.66 5.61 -10.82
CA SER A 9 7.07 5.92 -11.10
C SER A 9 8.05 4.98 -10.41
N SER A 10 7.60 4.25 -9.38
CA SER A 10 8.41 3.35 -8.57
C SER A 10 8.24 1.86 -8.91
N ARG A 11 7.51 1.55 -9.99
CA ARG A 11 7.30 0.19 -10.47
C ARG A 11 8.63 -0.38 -11.00
N THR A 12 9.10 -1.48 -10.43
CA THR A 12 10.26 -2.22 -10.94
C THR A 12 9.83 -3.44 -11.74
N ASP A 13 10.75 -4.00 -12.52
CA ASP A 13 10.56 -5.33 -13.13
C ASP A 13 10.20 -6.34 -12.02
N GLY A 14 9.11 -7.07 -12.21
CA GLY A 14 8.60 -8.03 -11.22
C GLY A 14 7.49 -7.52 -10.29
N PHE A 15 6.83 -6.41 -10.61
CA PHE A 15 5.62 -5.90 -9.92
C PHE A 15 5.81 -5.41 -8.48
N LEU A 16 7.06 -5.26 -8.04
CA LEU A 16 7.38 -4.66 -6.76
C LEU A 16 7.37 -3.13 -6.88
N CYS A 17 6.65 -2.47 -5.98
CA CYS A 17 6.75 -1.02 -5.78
C CYS A 17 7.75 -0.74 -4.67
N LYS A 18 8.52 0.35 -4.80
CA LYS A 18 9.28 0.89 -3.66
C LYS A 18 8.34 1.16 -2.49
N ARG A 19 8.87 1.01 -1.28
CA ARG A 19 8.15 1.32 -0.04
C ARG A 19 7.73 2.79 -0.01
N VAL A 20 6.49 3.04 0.37
CA VAL A 20 5.97 4.40 0.55
C VAL A 20 6.44 4.91 1.90
N HIS A 21 7.11 6.07 1.91
CA HIS A 21 7.45 6.80 3.12
C HIS A 21 6.56 8.03 3.22
N CYS A 22 5.97 8.27 4.38
CA CYS A 22 5.10 9.41 4.64
C CYS A 22 5.86 10.53 5.37
N ASN A 23 5.27 11.73 5.41
CA ASN A 23 5.94 12.92 5.94
C ASN A 23 6.18 12.88 7.46
N ASP A 24 5.36 12.14 8.20
CA ASP A 24 5.52 11.97 9.65
C ASP A 24 6.50 10.85 10.05
N GLY A 25 7.04 10.11 9.06
CA GLY A 25 7.97 9.00 9.29
C GLY A 25 7.34 7.62 9.14
N TYR A 26 6.02 7.51 9.02
CA TYR A 26 5.35 6.24 8.74
C TYR A 26 5.81 5.66 7.40
N TYR A 27 5.97 4.35 7.30
CA TYR A 27 6.22 3.69 6.02
C TYR A 27 5.45 2.39 5.89
N VAL A 28 5.09 2.02 4.66
CA VAL A 28 4.38 0.78 4.34
C VAL A 28 4.66 0.36 2.90
N SER A 29 4.69 -0.95 2.64
CA SER A 29 4.71 -1.48 1.27
C SER A 29 3.28 -1.53 0.71
N ILE A 30 3.08 -1.10 -0.54
CA ILE A 30 1.78 -1.11 -1.22
C ILE A 30 1.96 -1.71 -2.61
N GLN A 31 1.23 -2.79 -2.92
CA GLN A 31 1.44 -3.60 -4.11
C GLN A 31 0.11 -4.07 -4.73
N ALA A 32 0.12 -4.26 -6.04
CA ALA A 32 -1.02 -4.77 -6.81
C ALA A 32 -0.53 -5.33 -8.16
N SER A 33 -0.85 -6.59 -8.42
CA SER A 33 -0.57 -7.32 -9.65
C SER A 33 -1.34 -8.65 -9.65
N TYR A 34 -1.18 -9.49 -10.67
CA TYR A 34 -1.76 -10.83 -10.67
C TYR A 34 -1.34 -11.69 -9.44
N GLY A 35 -0.18 -11.39 -8.85
CA GLY A 35 0.39 -12.14 -7.73
C GLY A 35 -0.13 -11.71 -6.36
N HIS A 36 -0.61 -10.48 -6.21
CA HIS A 36 -0.90 -9.86 -4.91
C HIS A 36 -2.39 -9.96 -4.53
N TYR A 37 -2.71 -9.75 -3.26
CA TYR A 37 -4.08 -9.65 -2.76
C TYR A 37 -4.73 -8.29 -3.10
N CYS A 38 -5.07 -8.10 -4.37
CA CYS A 38 -5.67 -6.88 -4.93
C CYS A 38 -6.88 -7.16 -5.84
N SER A 39 -7.62 -6.13 -6.21
CA SER A 39 -8.76 -6.21 -7.14
C SER A 39 -8.64 -5.14 -8.22
N PRO A 40 -8.73 -5.47 -9.52
CA PRO A 40 -8.66 -6.83 -10.04
C PRO A 40 -7.29 -7.46 -9.72
N ARG A 41 -7.24 -8.79 -9.66
CA ARG A 41 -5.98 -9.52 -9.44
C ARG A 41 -5.32 -9.84 -10.78
N GLU A 42 -4.86 -8.79 -11.45
CA GLU A 42 -4.31 -8.81 -12.80
C GLU A 42 -3.17 -7.80 -12.91
N ASP A 43 -2.41 -7.82 -14.01
CA ASP A 43 -1.38 -6.83 -14.27
C ASP A 43 -1.95 -5.63 -15.04
N LEU A 44 -2.37 -4.61 -14.30
CA LEU A 44 -2.86 -3.38 -14.91
C LEU A 44 -1.73 -2.41 -15.29
N PRO A 45 -1.93 -1.55 -16.30
CA PRO A 45 -0.91 -0.60 -16.74
C PRO A 45 -0.62 0.49 -15.70
N SER A 46 -1.54 0.74 -14.77
CA SER A 46 -1.42 1.81 -13.77
C SER A 46 -2.04 1.42 -12.44
N TYR A 47 -1.44 1.87 -11.34
CA TYR A 47 -1.88 1.55 -9.98
C TYR A 47 -3.21 2.20 -9.59
N ASP A 48 -3.59 3.33 -10.18
CA ASP A 48 -4.89 3.99 -9.91
C ASP A 48 -6.10 3.22 -10.46
N LEU A 49 -5.88 2.19 -11.28
CA LEU A 49 -6.94 1.36 -11.87
C LEU A 49 -7.39 0.19 -10.99
N TYR A 50 -6.72 -0.08 -9.87
CA TYR A 50 -7.13 -1.12 -8.93
C TYR A 50 -8.13 -0.60 -7.91
N ASP A 51 -9.09 -1.40 -7.49
CA ASP A 51 -10.05 -1.08 -6.42
C ASP A 51 -9.53 -1.42 -5.02
N SER A 52 -8.52 -2.30 -4.91
CA SER A 52 -7.88 -2.67 -3.64
C SER A 52 -6.43 -3.09 -3.84
N TYR A 53 -5.66 -3.09 -2.76
CA TYR A 53 -4.21 -3.34 -2.76
C TYR A 53 -3.81 -4.30 -1.63
N GLU A 54 -2.69 -4.97 -1.82
CA GLU A 54 -1.98 -5.64 -0.74
C GLU A 54 -1.05 -4.63 -0.06
N LEU A 55 -1.18 -4.51 1.26
CA LEU A 55 -0.26 -3.73 2.08
C LEU A 55 0.62 -4.66 2.90
N GLY A 56 1.79 -4.22 3.33
CA GLY A 56 2.66 -5.06 4.15
C GLY A 56 3.73 -4.32 4.91
N PHE A 57 4.08 -4.90 6.07
CA PHE A 57 5.19 -4.48 6.92
C PHE A 57 5.21 -2.97 7.21
N PRO A 58 4.12 -2.41 7.77
CA PRO A 58 4.10 -1.02 8.17
C PRO A 58 5.10 -0.78 9.32
N SER A 59 5.59 0.46 9.43
CA SER A 59 6.55 0.86 10.47
C SER A 59 5.98 0.80 11.89
N GLU A 60 4.66 0.95 12.02
CA GLU A 60 3.91 0.87 13.26
C GLU A 60 2.47 0.40 12.94
N PRO A 61 1.73 -0.15 13.91
CA PRO A 61 0.34 -0.55 13.70
C PRO A 61 -0.57 0.65 13.38
N ASP A 62 -1.53 0.47 12.46
CA ASP A 62 -2.55 1.47 12.17
C ASP A 62 -3.96 0.89 12.15
N GLN A 63 -4.82 1.42 13.02
CA GLN A 63 -6.22 1.03 13.16
C GLN A 63 -7.02 1.09 11.85
N LEU A 64 -6.64 1.95 10.89
CA LEU A 64 -7.29 2.01 9.58
C LEU A 64 -7.17 0.70 8.80
N ILE A 65 -6.09 -0.06 9.00
CA ILE A 65 -5.80 -1.27 8.25
C ILE A 65 -5.83 -2.55 9.10
N ASN A 66 -5.83 -2.48 10.44
CA ASN A 66 -5.82 -3.66 11.32
C ASN A 66 -6.86 -4.75 10.95
N ALA A 67 -8.04 -4.36 10.48
CA ALA A 67 -9.10 -5.30 10.09
C ALA A 67 -8.78 -6.12 8.83
N TYR A 68 -7.75 -5.76 8.07
CA TYR A 68 -7.32 -6.43 6.85
C TYR A 68 -6.08 -7.31 7.04
N ALA A 69 -5.51 -7.33 8.25
CA ALA A 69 -4.31 -8.11 8.54
C ALA A 69 -4.57 -9.61 8.35
N GLU A 70 -3.63 -10.31 7.70
CA GLU A 70 -3.64 -11.78 7.62
C GLU A 70 -3.35 -12.41 8.99
N CYS A 71 -2.52 -11.74 9.79
CA CYS A 71 -2.13 -12.16 11.14
C CYS A 71 -2.52 -11.08 12.16
N ASP A 72 -3.45 -11.38 13.07
CA ASP A 72 -4.06 -10.42 13.99
C ASP A 72 -3.27 -10.17 15.28
N ASP A 73 -2.12 -10.82 15.44
CA ASP A 73 -1.20 -10.68 16.57
C ASP A 73 0.12 -9.93 16.21
N CYS A 74 0.37 -9.66 14.93
CA CYS A 74 1.65 -9.15 14.40
C CYS A 74 1.48 -8.03 13.35
N PHE A 75 0.84 -6.91 13.71
CA PHE A 75 0.47 -5.83 12.77
C PHE A 75 1.62 -5.19 11.97
N THR A 76 2.87 -5.22 12.45
CA THR A 76 4.03 -4.68 11.69
C THR A 76 4.76 -5.76 10.88
N GLU A 77 4.39 -7.02 11.05
CA GLU A 77 5.06 -8.19 10.46
C GLU A 77 4.05 -9.10 9.74
N THR A 78 3.07 -8.48 9.10
CA THR A 78 2.01 -9.16 8.36
C THR A 78 1.72 -8.44 7.04
N VAL A 79 1.00 -9.14 6.17
CA VAL A 79 0.36 -8.56 5.00
C VAL A 79 -1.10 -8.22 5.31
N TYR A 80 -1.62 -7.26 4.58
CA TYR A 80 -2.97 -6.74 4.71
C TYR A 80 -3.67 -6.96 3.38
N LEU A 81 -4.68 -7.82 3.39
CA LEU A 81 -5.28 -8.40 2.20
C LEU A 81 -6.40 -7.50 1.67
N TYR A 82 -6.44 -7.23 0.37
CA TYR A 82 -7.54 -6.54 -0.31
C TYR A 82 -7.96 -5.22 0.36
N VAL A 83 -6.99 -4.39 0.77
CA VAL A 83 -7.28 -3.09 1.40
C VAL A 83 -7.90 -2.16 0.36
N PRO A 84 -9.13 -1.65 0.56
CA PRO A 84 -9.81 -0.78 -0.41
C PRO A 84 -9.01 0.48 -0.72
N LYS A 85 -9.05 0.93 -1.98
CA LYS A 85 -8.34 2.13 -2.46
C LYS A 85 -8.53 3.32 -1.53
N GLU A 86 -9.75 3.58 -1.11
CA GLU A 86 -10.11 4.74 -0.29
C GLU A 86 -9.48 4.64 1.10
N VAL A 87 -9.34 3.44 1.66
CA VAL A 87 -8.64 3.21 2.94
C VAL A 87 -7.14 3.44 2.78
N VAL A 88 -6.55 2.99 1.68
CA VAL A 88 -5.12 3.24 1.39
C VAL A 88 -4.85 4.74 1.24
N ILE A 89 -5.70 5.46 0.51
CA ILE A 89 -5.59 6.93 0.37
C ILE A 89 -5.70 7.59 1.75
N ALA A 90 -6.73 7.23 2.54
CA ALA A 90 -6.94 7.79 3.86
C ALA A 90 -5.77 7.51 4.82
N LEU A 91 -5.17 6.32 4.77
CA LEU A 91 -3.96 5.97 5.53
C LEU A 91 -2.80 6.90 5.19
N ILE A 92 -2.52 7.09 3.89
CA ILE A 92 -1.42 7.94 3.45
C ILE A 92 -1.67 9.41 3.77
N GLU A 93 -2.90 9.89 3.62
CA GLU A 93 -3.29 11.25 4.01
C GLU A 93 -3.19 11.48 5.51
N LYS A 94 -3.61 10.52 6.34
CA LYS A 94 -3.46 10.55 7.80
C LYS A 94 -2.00 10.77 8.21
N HIS A 95 -1.06 10.15 7.49
CA HIS A 95 0.38 10.25 7.73
C HIS A 95 1.05 11.44 7.00
N GLY A 96 0.27 12.42 6.55
CA GLY A 96 0.77 13.66 5.95
C GLY A 96 1.16 13.54 4.48
N GLY A 97 0.77 12.47 3.80
CA GLY A 97 1.06 12.24 2.38
C GLY A 97 2.46 11.66 2.13
N VAL A 98 2.71 11.32 0.85
CA VAL A 98 4.00 10.75 0.42
C VAL A 98 5.12 11.78 0.58
N ARG A 99 6.19 11.36 1.26
CA ARG A 99 7.42 12.12 1.40
C ARG A 99 8.22 12.11 0.11
N ILE A 100 8.59 13.29 -0.36
CA ILE A 100 9.48 13.47 -1.52
C ILE A 100 10.91 13.51 -0.98
N SER A 101 11.76 12.60 -1.47
CA SER A 101 13.20 12.54 -1.15
C SER A 101 14.04 12.64 -2.41
#